data_AF-A0A0M0BZN0-F1
#
_entry.id   AF-A0A0M0BZN0-F1
#
_cell.length_a   1.000
_cell.length_b   1.000
_cell.length_c   1.000
_cell.angle_alpha   90.00
_cell.angle_beta   90.00
_cell.angle_gamma   90.00
#
_symmetry.space_group_name_H-M   'P 1'
#
loop_
_entity.id
_entity.type
_entity.pdbx_description
1 polymer ?
#
loop_
_entity_poly.entity_id
_entity_poly.type
_entity_poly.pdbx_seq_one_letter_code
_entity_poly.pdbx_strand_id
1 'polypeptide(L)'
;MKIGEGRVWIDPERIDYVEAAITREEIRKLVREGVIKSLPQTGVCRVRARILKEKRKKGLRRGPGGKSGPARSKISKKQAWMNRIRPLRKRMTELKDTRAISESDYRKLYDMSESGVFKSKAELERYIRTHNLWRRR
;
A
#
# COMPACT_ATOMS: atom_id res chain seq x y z
N MET A 1 19.99 5.61 29.17
CA MET A 1 19.04 5.99 28.10
C MET A 1 19.33 5.15 26.86
N LYS A 2 18.34 4.72 26.08
CA LYS A 2 18.55 3.92 24.85
C LYS A 2 18.53 4.82 23.62
N ILE A 3 19.51 5.73 23.51
CA ILE A 3 19.63 6.73 22.43
C ILE A 3 21.07 6.78 21.91
N GLY A 4 21.27 7.28 20.70
CA GLY A 4 22.61 7.56 20.15
C GLY A 4 23.21 8.86 20.72
N GLU A 5 24.54 8.98 20.65
CA GLU A 5 25.32 10.08 21.22
C GLU A 5 24.86 11.46 20.74
N GLY A 6 24.57 11.62 19.44
CA GLY A 6 24.11 12.89 18.87
C GLY A 6 22.74 13.40 19.37
N ARG A 7 22.07 12.66 20.26
CA ARG A 7 20.80 13.08 20.91
C ARG A 7 20.94 13.30 22.41
N VAL A 8 22.15 13.16 22.94
CA VAL A 8 22.45 13.49 24.33
C VAL A 8 22.70 15.00 24.41
N TRP A 9 21.89 15.69 25.19
CA TRP A 9 22.08 17.10 25.50
C TRP A 9 22.61 17.22 26.92
N ILE A 10 23.65 18.04 27.08
CA ILE A 10 24.31 18.31 28.35
C ILE A 10 24.16 19.79 28.65
N ASP A 11 23.80 20.10 29.90
CA ASP A 11 23.67 21.46 30.40
C ASP A 11 25.05 22.17 30.41
N PRO A 12 25.23 23.27 29.65
CA PRO A 12 26.53 23.92 29.51
C PRO A 12 27.01 24.59 30.81
N GLU A 13 26.12 24.91 31.75
CA GLU A 13 26.47 25.55 33.02
C GLU A 13 26.95 24.53 34.08
N ARG A 14 26.77 23.23 33.83
CA ARG A 14 27.07 22.15 34.78
C ARG A 14 27.96 21.06 34.18
N ILE A 15 28.82 21.44 33.23
CA ILE A 15 29.77 20.54 32.57
C ILE A 15 30.73 19.91 33.59
N ASP A 16 31.19 20.69 34.57
CA ASP A 16 32.14 20.23 35.59
C ASP A 16 31.62 19.00 36.38
N TYR A 17 30.31 18.96 36.67
CA TYR A 17 29.68 17.82 37.35
C TYR A 17 29.58 16.57 36.48
N VAL A 18 29.49 16.75 35.16
CA VAL A 18 29.45 15.66 34.19
C VAL A 18 30.86 15.12 33.93
N GLU A 19 31.87 15.98 33.94
CA GLU A 19 33.29 15.59 33.81
C GLU A 19 33.78 14.82 35.04
N ALA A 20 33.33 15.21 36.24
CA ALA A 20 33.66 14.50 37.48
C ALA A 20 32.95 13.13 37.62
N ALA A 21 31.93 12.83 36.82
CA ALA A 21 31.16 11.60 36.90
C ALA A 21 31.85 10.46 36.14
N ILE A 22 32.40 9.49 36.88
CA ILE A 22 33.13 8.34 36.32
C ILE A 22 32.20 7.12 36.24
N THR A 23 31.26 6.98 37.17
CA THR A 23 30.40 5.79 37.29
C THR A 23 29.07 5.95 36.54
N ARG A 24 28.51 4.81 36.11
CA ARG A 24 27.18 4.77 35.48
C ARG A 24 26.05 5.22 36.41
N GLU A 25 26.23 5.08 37.72
CA GLU A 25 25.22 5.47 38.71
C GLU A 25 25.15 6.99 38.87
N GLU A 26 26.30 7.68 38.87
CA GLU A 26 26.39 9.14 38.84
C GLU A 26 25.75 9.70 37.57
N ILE A 27 26.05 9.14 36.40
CA ILE A 27 25.40 9.56 35.14
C ILE A 27 23.87 9.34 35.21
N ARG A 28 23.39 8.26 35.82
CA ARG A 28 21.94 8.05 36.02
C ARG A 28 21.32 9.07 36.99
N LYS A 29 22.09 9.57 37.95
CA LYS A 29 21.67 10.63 38.88
C LYS A 29 21.57 11.97 38.14
N LEU A 30 22.59 12.33 37.36
CA LEU A 30 22.61 13.53 36.50
C LEU A 30 21.50 13.54 35.44
N VAL A 31 21.12 12.36 34.92
CA VAL A 31 19.94 12.21 34.04
C VAL A 31 18.63 12.46 34.81
N ARG A 32 18.51 12.00 36.06
CA ARG A 32 17.32 12.26 36.89
C ARG A 32 17.21 13.72 37.30
N GLU A 33 18.34 14.37 37.59
CA GLU A 33 18.43 15.79 37.93
C GLU A 33 18.25 16.70 36.70
N GLY A 34 18.28 16.14 35.49
CA GLY A 34 18.04 16.86 34.24
C GLY A 34 19.26 17.62 33.72
N VAL A 35 20.46 17.37 34.25
CA VAL A 35 21.74 17.87 33.71
C VAL A 35 22.03 17.22 32.35
N ILE A 36 21.67 15.94 32.21
CA ILE A 36 21.76 15.19 30.95
C ILE A 36 20.35 14.87 30.45
N LYS A 37 19.99 15.34 29.25
CA LYS A 37 18.66 15.14 28.65
C LYS A 37 18.74 14.37 27.34
N SER A 38 17.68 13.62 27.04
CA SER A 38 17.48 13.03 25.72
C SER A 38 16.70 13.99 24.82
N LEU A 39 17.32 14.47 23.75
CA LEU A 39 16.60 15.26 22.74
C LEU A 39 15.61 14.39 21.97
N PRO A 40 14.43 14.91 21.62
CA PRO A 40 13.49 14.21 20.76
C PRO A 40 14.13 13.95 19.39
N GLN A 41 13.69 12.90 18.71
CA GLN A 41 14.18 12.60 17.38
C GLN A 41 13.60 13.61 16.36
N THR A 42 14.46 14.19 15.52
CA THR A 42 14.02 15.01 14.40
C THR A 42 13.26 14.13 13.40
N GLY A 43 11.96 14.37 13.26
CA GLY A 43 11.10 13.70 12.29
C GLY A 43 11.12 14.37 10.91
N VAL A 44 10.89 13.60 9.85
CA VAL A 44 10.73 14.14 8.49
C VAL A 44 9.26 14.43 8.23
N CYS A 45 8.93 15.68 7.86
CA CYS A 45 7.57 16.05 7.53
C CYS A 45 7.11 15.43 6.19
N ARG A 46 5.88 14.91 6.14
CA ARG A 46 5.32 14.26 4.93
C ARG A 46 4.23 15.07 4.23
N VAL A 47 3.99 16.32 4.66
CA VAL A 47 2.88 17.16 4.18
C VAL A 47 2.90 17.32 2.66
N ARG A 48 4.04 17.70 2.08
CA ARG A 48 4.21 17.85 0.61
C ARG A 48 3.92 16.55 -0.13
N ALA A 49 4.40 15.42 0.38
CA ALA A 49 4.16 14.11 -0.21
C ALA A 49 2.67 13.70 -0.18
N ARG A 50 1.95 14.03 0.90
CA ARG A 50 0.50 13.78 1.02
C ARG A 50 -0.29 14.61 -0.01
N ILE A 51 0.02 15.91 -0.13
CA ILE A 51 -0.60 16.79 -1.13
C ILE A 51 -0.39 16.25 -2.55
N LEU A 52 0.84 15.80 -2.88
CA LEU A 52 1.10 15.18 -4.18
C LEU A 52 0.32 13.87 -4.37
N LYS A 53 0.20 13.04 -3.33
CA LYS A 53 -0.57 11.78 -3.39
C LYS A 53 -2.04 12.04 -3.66
N GLU A 54 -2.64 13.05 -3.03
CA GLU A 54 -4.03 13.45 -3.26
C GLU A 54 -4.25 13.94 -4.69
N LYS A 55 -3.37 14.82 -5.20
CA LYS A 55 -3.41 15.26 -6.60
C LYS A 55 -3.33 14.08 -7.56
N ARG A 56 -2.42 13.12 -7.30
CA ARG A 56 -2.29 11.89 -8.10
C ARG A 56 -3.52 10.98 -8.02
N LYS A 57 -4.19 10.89 -6.86
CA LYS A 57 -5.43 10.10 -6.69
C LYS A 57 -6.56 10.67 -7.54
N LYS A 58 -6.64 11.99 -7.67
CA LYS A 58 -7.59 12.70 -8.58
C LYS A 58 -7.22 12.57 -10.07
N GLY A 59 -6.11 11.91 -10.42
CA GLY A 59 -5.65 11.75 -11.81
C GLY A 59 -4.67 12.82 -12.29
N LEU A 60 -4.41 13.87 -11.50
CA LEU A 60 -3.48 14.94 -11.84
C LEU A 60 -2.02 14.48 -11.76
N ARG A 61 -1.11 15.19 -12.44
CA ARG A 61 0.35 14.90 -12.47
C ARG A 61 0.70 13.49 -12.95
N ARG A 62 -0.04 12.95 -13.94
CA ARG A 62 0.19 11.62 -14.56
C ARG A 62 0.46 11.67 -16.08
N GLY A 63 0.70 12.86 -16.64
CA GLY A 63 1.00 13.07 -18.05
C GLY A 63 2.32 12.40 -18.51
N PRO A 64 2.57 12.31 -19.82
CA PRO A 64 3.73 11.62 -20.39
C PRO A 64 5.07 12.24 -19.95
N GLY A 65 5.17 13.58 -19.90
CA GLY A 65 6.41 14.28 -19.50
C GLY A 65 6.85 14.03 -18.04
N GLY A 66 5.97 13.48 -17.19
CA GLY A 66 6.32 13.07 -15.83
C GLY A 66 6.68 11.59 -15.68
N LYS A 67 6.77 10.83 -16.78
CA LYS A 67 7.06 9.40 -16.78
C LYS A 67 8.47 9.17 -17.34
N SER A 68 9.35 8.62 -16.53
CA SER A 68 10.74 8.31 -16.93
C SER A 68 10.93 6.88 -17.47
N GLY A 69 9.95 5.99 -17.28
CA GLY A 69 10.08 4.57 -17.64
C GLY A 69 9.16 4.15 -18.81
N PRO A 70 9.46 3.00 -19.45
CA PRO A 70 8.64 2.47 -20.54
C PRO A 70 7.22 2.14 -20.08
N ALA A 71 6.27 2.07 -21.02
CA ALA A 71 4.83 1.93 -20.71
C ALA A 71 4.49 0.74 -19.79
N ARG A 72 5.24 -0.36 -19.89
CA ARG A 72 5.03 -1.60 -19.12
C ARG A 72 5.93 -1.74 -17.88
N SER A 73 6.69 -0.70 -17.52
CA SER A 73 7.54 -0.70 -16.32
C SER A 73 6.75 -0.78 -15.01
N LYS A 74 5.57 -0.14 -14.97
CA LYS A 74 4.72 -0.09 -13.77
C LYS A 74 3.80 -1.30 -13.63
N ILE A 75 3.25 -1.77 -14.75
CA ILE A 75 2.35 -2.92 -14.81
C ILE A 75 2.83 -3.79 -15.96
N SER A 76 3.31 -4.99 -15.64
CA SER A 76 3.76 -5.95 -16.65
C SER A 76 2.58 -6.57 -17.40
N LYS A 77 2.83 -7.19 -18.56
CA LYS A 77 1.77 -7.89 -19.33
C LYS A 77 1.07 -8.96 -18.47
N LYS A 78 1.86 -9.73 -17.71
CA LYS A 78 1.35 -10.78 -16.82
C LYS A 78 0.50 -10.19 -15.69
N GLN A 79 0.92 -9.08 -15.07
CA GLN A 79 0.13 -8.41 -14.04
C GLN A 79 -1.19 -7.87 -14.59
N ALA A 80 -1.16 -7.23 -15.78
CA ALA A 80 -2.38 -6.78 -16.44
C ALA A 80 -3.35 -7.94 -16.74
N TRP A 81 -2.84 -9.07 -17.22
CA TRP A 81 -3.63 -10.28 -17.43
C TRP A 81 -4.23 -10.82 -16.12
N MET A 82 -3.41 -10.96 -15.06
CA MET A 82 -3.88 -11.42 -13.74
C MET A 82 -4.96 -10.50 -13.16
N ASN A 83 -4.79 -9.18 -13.28
CA ASN A 83 -5.76 -8.19 -12.83
C ASN A 83 -7.07 -8.24 -13.63
N ARG A 84 -7.05 -8.77 -14.85
CA ARG A 84 -8.24 -8.96 -15.68
C ARG A 84 -8.94 -10.28 -15.38
N ILE A 85 -8.21 -11.40 -15.36
CA ILE A 85 -8.80 -12.74 -15.28
C ILE A 85 -9.28 -13.11 -13.87
N ARG A 86 -8.55 -12.70 -12.82
CA ARG A 86 -8.90 -13.09 -11.43
C ARG A 86 -10.25 -12.52 -10.98
N PRO A 87 -10.60 -11.24 -11.24
CA PRO A 87 -11.91 -10.72 -10.88
C PRO A 87 -13.05 -11.37 -11.67
N LEU A 88 -12.83 -11.76 -12.93
CA LEU A 88 -13.80 -12.49 -13.74
C LEU A 88 -14.08 -13.87 -13.14
N ARG A 89 -13.02 -14.65 -12.87
CA ARG A 89 -13.12 -15.97 -12.25
C ARG A 89 -13.85 -15.91 -10.91
N LYS A 90 -13.46 -14.95 -10.05
CA LYS A 90 -14.14 -14.74 -8.77
C LYS A 90 -15.64 -14.45 -8.95
N ARG A 91 -16.00 -13.60 -9.91
CA ARG A 91 -17.41 -13.27 -10.19
C ARG A 91 -18.20 -14.48 -10.69
N MET A 92 -17.62 -15.29 -11.57
CA MET A 92 -18.25 -16.52 -12.06
C MET A 92 -18.46 -17.53 -10.91
N THR A 93 -17.49 -17.67 -10.01
CA THR A 93 -17.64 -18.49 -8.80
C THR A 93 -18.79 -18.00 -7.94
N GLU A 94 -18.87 -16.69 -7.65
CA GLU A 94 -19.98 -16.11 -6.88
C GLU A 94 -21.36 -16.39 -7.52
N LEU A 95 -21.47 -16.27 -8.85
CA LEU A 95 -22.72 -16.57 -9.58
C LEU A 95 -23.09 -18.06 -9.54
N LYS A 96 -22.10 -18.94 -9.59
CA LYS A 96 -22.30 -20.39 -9.47
C LYS A 96 -22.75 -20.77 -8.05
N ASP A 97 -22.09 -20.22 -7.04
CA ASP A 97 -22.38 -20.53 -5.63
C ASP A 97 -23.77 -20.05 -5.22
N THR A 98 -24.20 -18.90 -5.76
CA THR A 98 -25.58 -18.39 -5.61
C THR A 98 -26.60 -19.10 -6.50
N ARG A 99 -26.18 -20.10 -7.29
CA ARG A 99 -26.99 -20.85 -8.27
C ARG A 99 -27.68 -19.98 -9.32
N ALA A 100 -27.15 -18.78 -9.55
CA ALA A 100 -27.64 -17.86 -10.56
C ALA A 100 -27.33 -18.32 -11.99
N ILE A 101 -26.26 -19.10 -12.16
CA ILE A 101 -25.90 -19.78 -13.42
C ILE A 101 -25.81 -21.30 -13.19
N SER A 102 -25.98 -22.07 -14.26
CA SER A 102 -25.76 -23.52 -14.20
C SER A 102 -24.26 -23.85 -14.14
N GLU A 103 -23.91 -25.04 -13.68
CA GLU A 103 -22.50 -25.48 -13.67
C GLU A 103 -21.94 -25.66 -15.09
N SER A 104 -22.78 -26.09 -16.04
CA SER A 104 -22.42 -26.18 -17.46
C SER A 104 -22.09 -24.82 -18.05
N ASP A 105 -22.87 -23.79 -17.70
CA ASP A 105 -22.64 -22.44 -18.21
C ASP A 105 -21.41 -21.81 -17.55
N TYR A 106 -21.16 -22.08 -16.26
CA TYR A 106 -19.93 -21.70 -15.58
C TYR A 106 -18.69 -22.22 -16.33
N ARG A 107 -18.66 -23.51 -16.69
CA ARG A 107 -17.51 -24.12 -17.39
C ARG A 107 -17.27 -23.44 -18.74
N LYS A 108 -18.32 -23.24 -19.54
CA LYS A 108 -18.25 -22.52 -20.83
C LYS A 108 -17.71 -21.10 -20.67
N LEU A 109 -18.23 -20.34 -19.70
CA LEU A 109 -17.80 -18.97 -19.44
C LEU A 109 -16.36 -18.90 -18.92
N TYR A 110 -15.93 -19.91 -18.17
CA TYR A 110 -14.56 -20.03 -17.67
C TYR A 110 -13.56 -20.18 -18.81
N ASP A 111 -13.83 -21.10 -19.75
CA ASP A 111 -12.98 -21.34 -20.91
C ASP A 111 -12.91 -20.11 -21.81
N MET A 112 -14.05 -19.47 -22.08
CA MET A 112 -14.11 -18.20 -22.82
C MET A 112 -13.32 -17.08 -22.14
N SER A 113 -13.33 -17.03 -20.80
CA SER A 113 -12.56 -16.05 -20.04
C SER A 113 -11.05 -16.27 -20.20
N GLU A 114 -10.60 -17.52 -20.31
CA GLU A 114 -9.19 -17.86 -20.51
C GLU A 114 -8.67 -17.42 -21.88
N SER A 115 -9.51 -17.49 -22.92
CA SER A 115 -9.21 -16.90 -24.23
C SER A 115 -9.24 -15.37 -24.23
N GLY A 116 -9.67 -14.75 -23.11
CA GLY A 116 -9.65 -13.31 -22.93
C GLY A 116 -10.80 -12.58 -23.61
N VAL A 117 -11.91 -13.28 -23.91
CA VAL A 117 -13.12 -12.73 -24.54
C VAL A 117 -13.69 -11.55 -23.74
N PHE A 118 -13.68 -11.64 -22.41
CA PHE A 118 -14.18 -10.59 -21.54
C PHE A 118 -13.08 -9.62 -21.10
N LYS A 119 -13.34 -8.32 -21.24
CA LYS A 119 -12.47 -7.22 -20.79
C LYS A 119 -12.79 -6.78 -19.37
N SER A 120 -14.04 -6.92 -18.92
CA SER A 120 -14.51 -6.48 -17.61
C SER A 120 -15.63 -7.36 -17.05
N LYS A 121 -15.91 -7.23 -15.74
CA LYS A 121 -17.05 -7.90 -15.09
C LYS A 121 -18.40 -7.51 -15.72
N ALA A 122 -18.55 -6.24 -16.09
CA ALA A 122 -19.78 -5.74 -16.70
C ALA A 122 -20.03 -6.40 -18.06
N GLU A 123 -18.98 -6.66 -18.83
CA GLU A 123 -19.07 -7.34 -20.12
C GLU A 123 -19.45 -8.81 -19.97
N LEU A 124 -18.86 -9.50 -18.98
CA LEU A 124 -19.27 -10.85 -18.60
C LEU A 124 -20.76 -10.91 -18.24
N GLU A 125 -21.23 -10.02 -17.36
CA GLU A 125 -22.64 -9.98 -16.96
C GLU A 125 -23.58 -9.64 -18.12
N ARG A 126 -23.16 -8.72 -19.00
CA ARG A 126 -23.88 -8.41 -20.23
C ARG A 126 -24.02 -9.66 -21.10
N TYR A 127 -22.94 -10.43 -21.29
CA TYR A 127 -22.96 -11.66 -22.06
C TYR A 127 -23.92 -12.69 -21.48
N ILE A 128 -23.87 -12.91 -20.15
CA ILE A 128 -24.78 -13.82 -19.43
C ILE A 128 -26.25 -13.40 -19.63
N ARG A 129 -26.53 -12.08 -19.57
CA ARG A 129 -27.88 -11.55 -19.81
C ARG A 129 -28.33 -11.74 -21.27
N THR A 130 -27.48 -11.42 -22.24
CA THR A 130 -27.80 -11.57 -23.67
C THR A 130 -28.10 -13.01 -24.06
N HIS A 131 -27.37 -13.98 -23.47
CA HIS A 131 -27.55 -15.40 -23.77
C HIS A 131 -28.56 -16.09 -22.82
N ASN A 132 -29.28 -15.31 -22.00
CA ASN A 132 -30.26 -15.82 -21.02
C ASN A 132 -29.74 -16.97 -20.15
N LEU A 133 -28.45 -16.92 -19.78
CA LEU A 133 -27.80 -17.94 -18.93
C LEU A 133 -28.16 -17.81 -17.44
N TRP A 134 -28.97 -16.80 -17.10
CA TRP A 134 -29.54 -16.66 -15.77
C TRP A 134 -30.57 -17.76 -15.55
N ARG A 135 -30.41 -18.50 -14.46
CA ARG A 135 -31.42 -19.43 -14.01
C ARG A 135 -32.68 -18.64 -13.66
N ARG A 136 -33.78 -18.91 -14.38
CA ARG A 136 -35.08 -18.37 -14.00
C ARG A 136 -35.43 -18.92 -12.62
N ARG A 137 -35.84 -18.01 -11.72
CA ARG A 137 -36.45 -18.39 -10.45
C ARG A 137 -37.86 -18.90 -10.69
#